data_AF-A0A3S1PVF9-F1
#
_entry.id   AF-A0A3S1PVF9-F1
#
_cell.length_a   1.000
_cell.length_b   1.000
_cell.length_c   1.000
_cell.angle_alpha   90.00
_cell.angle_beta   90.00
_cell.angle_gamma   90.00
#
_symmetry.space_group_name_H-M   'P 1'
#
loop_
_entity.id
_entity.type
_entity.pdbx_description
1 polymer ?
#
loop_
_entity_poly.entity_id
_entity_poly.type
_entity_poly.pdbx_seq_one_letter_code
_entity_poly.pdbx_strand_id
1 'polypeptide(L)'
;SPPLRAGGIPYQGINVLMLWAAAVEKGYATPFWLTFKQALDLGAHVRKGEKGSLVVYAGRITGTETDTATGEESETSIPFLKGYTVFNAEQVEGLPETYYARPAPRDETITRIERAESFFAALGADI
;
A
#
# COMPACT_ATOMS: atom_id res chain seq x y z
N SER A 1 0.33 11.52 -5.73
CA SER A 1 1.34 10.45 -5.52
C SER A 1 0.64 9.18 -5.06
N PRO A 2 1.20 7.98 -5.31
CA PRO A 2 0.61 6.75 -4.78
C PRO A 2 0.66 6.74 -3.24
N PRO A 3 -0.25 6.03 -2.57
CA PRO A 3 -0.19 5.79 -1.13
C PRO A 3 1.08 4.99 -0.80
N LEU A 4 1.74 5.33 0.29
CA LEU A 4 2.98 4.73 0.77
C LEU A 4 2.74 3.96 2.07
N ARG A 5 3.41 2.82 2.22
CA ARG A 5 3.55 2.12 3.50
C ARG A 5 4.45 2.93 4.43
N ALA A 6 4.47 2.58 5.72
CA ALA A 6 5.34 3.21 6.71
C ALA A 6 6.81 3.37 6.26
N GLY A 7 7.38 2.37 5.59
CA GLY A 7 8.76 2.41 5.07
C GLY A 7 8.95 3.15 3.72
N GLY A 8 7.96 3.90 3.24
CA GLY A 8 8.05 4.64 1.96
C GLY A 8 7.82 3.81 0.69
N ILE A 9 7.55 2.51 0.82
CA ILE A 9 7.26 1.63 -0.32
C ILE A 9 5.82 1.87 -0.80
N PRO A 10 5.59 2.14 -2.10
CA PRO A 10 4.24 2.34 -2.62
C PRO A 10 3.34 1.11 -2.48
N TYR A 11 2.08 1.32 -2.12
CA TYR A 11 1.05 0.29 -2.27
C TYR A 11 0.86 -0.09 -3.75
N GLN A 12 0.35 -1.29 -3.98
CA GLN A 12 0.18 -1.87 -5.31
C GLN A 12 -1.26 -2.37 -5.50
N GLY A 13 -1.71 -2.40 -6.75
CA GLY A 13 -3.01 -2.95 -7.13
C GLY A 13 -4.20 -2.24 -6.46
N ILE A 14 -5.21 -3.02 -6.06
CA ILE A 14 -6.47 -2.49 -5.52
C ILE A 14 -6.30 -1.60 -4.29
N ASN A 15 -5.24 -1.83 -3.49
CA ASN A 15 -4.94 -1.00 -2.32
C ASN A 15 -4.63 0.45 -2.69
N VAL A 16 -4.10 0.72 -3.90
CA VAL A 16 -3.88 2.10 -4.36
C VAL A 16 -5.22 2.83 -4.50
N LEU A 17 -6.20 2.20 -5.15
CA LEU A 17 -7.52 2.78 -5.38
C LEU A 17 -8.30 2.97 -4.07
N MET A 18 -8.29 1.96 -3.20
CA MET A 18 -8.99 2.04 -1.91
C MET A 18 -8.44 3.15 -1.02
N LEU A 19 -7.11 3.29 -0.94
CA LEU A 19 -6.48 4.31 -0.11
C LEU A 19 -6.59 5.70 -0.71
N TRP A 20 -6.59 5.85 -2.04
CA TRP A 20 -6.94 7.13 -2.67
C TRP A 20 -8.38 7.55 -2.39
N ALA A 21 -9.33 6.63 -2.52
CA ALA A 21 -10.72 6.92 -2.19
C ALA A 21 -10.86 7.39 -0.73
N ALA A 22 -10.22 6.68 0.21
CA ALA A 22 -10.19 7.06 1.62
C ALA A 22 -9.51 8.43 1.86
N ALA A 23 -8.38 8.70 1.19
CA ALA A 23 -7.70 9.99 1.28
C ALA A 23 -8.58 11.14 0.79
N VAL A 24 -9.25 10.97 -0.35
CA VAL A 24 -10.15 11.98 -0.92
C VAL A 24 -11.36 12.21 -0.02
N GLU A 25 -11.98 11.13 0.47
CA GLU A 25 -13.16 11.21 1.33
C GLU A 25 -12.86 11.95 2.66
N LYS A 26 -11.65 11.78 3.21
CA LYS A 26 -11.25 12.36 4.49
C LYS A 26 -10.38 13.61 4.37
N GLY A 27 -9.98 13.99 3.17
CA GLY A 27 -9.12 15.15 2.91
C GLY A 27 -7.65 14.96 3.31
N TYR A 28 -7.16 13.72 3.39
CA TYR A 28 -5.76 13.46 3.74
C TYR A 28 -4.81 13.85 2.60
N ALA A 29 -3.75 14.56 2.95
CA ALA A 29 -2.75 15.09 2.04
C ALA A 29 -1.45 14.27 2.03
N THR A 30 -1.06 13.73 3.18
CA THR A 30 0.12 12.85 3.27
C THR A 30 -0.15 11.50 2.61
N PRO A 31 0.82 10.95 1.86
CA PRO A 31 0.65 9.64 1.24
C PRO A 31 0.89 8.49 2.22
N PHE A 32 1.36 8.72 3.44
CA PHE A 32 1.78 7.65 4.35
C PHE A 32 0.61 6.99 5.09
N TRP A 33 0.61 5.66 5.09
CA TRP A 33 -0.34 4.80 5.80
C TRP A 33 0.40 3.77 6.65
N LEU A 34 -0.04 3.60 7.89
CA LEU A 34 0.59 2.77 8.89
C LEU A 34 -0.46 1.89 9.60
N THR A 35 -0.09 0.68 10.00
CA THR A 35 -0.94 -0.07 10.93
C THR A 35 -0.88 0.54 12.32
N PHE A 36 -1.87 0.23 13.17
CA PHE A 36 -1.86 0.67 14.57
C PHE A 36 -0.57 0.26 15.30
N LYS A 37 -0.09 -0.97 15.05
CA LYS A 37 1.14 -1.49 15.66
C LYS A 37 2.38 -0.72 15.18
N GLN A 38 2.46 -0.39 13.89
CA GLN A 38 3.56 0.42 13.36
C GLN A 38 3.60 1.83 13.96
N ALA A 39 2.44 2.46 14.16
CA ALA A 39 2.37 3.75 14.86
C ALA A 39 2.92 3.64 16.30
N LEU A 40 2.48 2.62 17.05
CA LEU A 40 2.96 2.36 18.41
C LEU A 40 4.47 2.09 18.47
N ASP A 41 5.00 1.32 17.52
CA ASP A 41 6.42 1.00 17.47
C ASP A 41 7.30 2.24 17.19
N LEU A 42 6.70 3.30 16.63
CA LEU A 42 7.31 4.61 16.44
C LEU A 42 7.10 5.55 17.65
N GLY A 43 6.52 5.08 18.75
CA GLY A 43 6.16 5.91 19.91
C GLY A 43 4.99 6.85 19.66
N ALA A 44 4.28 6.67 18.56
CA ALA A 44 3.14 7.48 18.15
C ALA A 44 1.82 6.77 18.49
N HIS A 45 0.71 7.50 18.42
CA HIS A 45 -0.61 6.95 18.74
C HIS A 45 -1.68 7.47 17.80
N VAL A 46 -2.58 6.58 17.38
CA VAL A 46 -3.77 6.98 16.61
C VAL A 46 -4.66 7.82 17.52
N ARG A 47 -5.12 8.98 17.02
CA ARG A 47 -6.01 9.85 17.80
C ARG A 47 -7.30 9.13 18.15
N LYS A 48 -7.82 9.45 19.34
CA LYS A 48 -9.05 8.84 19.84
C LYS A 48 -10.22 9.12 18.89
N GLY A 49 -10.93 8.06 18.49
CA GLY A 49 -12.12 8.14 17.63
C GLY A 49 -11.84 8.04 16.12
N GLU A 50 -10.57 8.07 15.71
CA GLU A 50 -10.18 7.84 14.32
C GLU A 50 -10.53 6.41 13.88
N LYS A 51 -10.95 6.27 12.62
CA LYS A 51 -11.26 4.98 11.99
C LYS A 51 -10.24 4.67 10.91
N GLY A 52 -9.70 3.46 10.94
CA GLY A 52 -8.75 3.01 9.92
C GLY A 52 -9.45 2.56 8.63
N SER A 53 -8.66 2.46 7.56
CA SER A 53 -9.05 1.96 6.25
C SER A 53 -8.56 0.53 6.03
N LEU A 54 -9.30 -0.23 5.22
CA LEU A 54 -8.97 -1.62 4.89
C LEU A 54 -7.95 -1.65 3.73
N VAL A 55 -6.91 -2.48 3.90
CA VAL A 55 -6.05 -2.94 2.80
C VAL A 55 -6.03 -4.46 2.79
N VAL A 56 -5.78 -5.05 1.63
CA VAL A 56 -5.77 -6.51 1.46
C VAL A 56 -4.40 -7.01 1.03
N TYR A 57 -4.05 -8.20 1.51
CA TYR A 57 -2.88 -8.96 1.11
C TYR A 57 -3.33 -10.32 0.59
N ALA A 58 -3.01 -10.61 -0.66
CA ALA A 58 -3.21 -11.92 -1.24
C ALA A 58 -1.92 -12.74 -1.12
N GLY A 59 -2.05 -13.99 -0.69
CA GLY A 59 -0.93 -14.91 -0.54
C GLY A 59 -1.36 -16.35 -0.79
N ARG A 60 -0.40 -17.27 -0.65
CA ARG A 60 -0.65 -18.71 -0.68
C ARG A 60 -0.01 -19.35 0.54
N ILE A 61 -0.70 -20.31 1.13
CA ILE A 61 -0.14 -21.19 2.17
C ILE A 61 0.17 -22.50 1.48
N THR A 62 1.44 -22.92 1.54
CA THR A 62 1.87 -24.24 1.06
C THR A 62 1.94 -25.20 2.24
N GLY A 63 1.46 -26.42 2.03
CA GLY A 63 1.52 -27.50 3.01
C GLY A 63 1.68 -28.84 2.31
N THR A 64 2.16 -29.83 3.04
CA THR A 64 2.25 -31.21 2.57
C THR A 64 1.07 -31.99 3.14
N GLU A 65 0.27 -32.59 2.27
CA GLU A 65 -0.82 -33.48 2.65
C GLU A 65 -0.41 -34.92 2.34
N THR A 66 -0.40 -35.77 3.37
CA THR A 66 -0.15 -37.21 3.22
C THR A 66 -1.47 -37.91 2.99
N ASP A 67 -1.61 -38.57 1.85
CA ASP A 67 -2.78 -39.39 1.55
C ASP A 67 -2.87 -40.54 2.56
N THR A 68 -3.97 -40.59 3.32
CA THR A 68 -4.16 -41.59 4.39
C THR A 68 -4.34 -43.03 3.87
N ALA A 69 -4.63 -43.22 2.58
CA ALA A 69 -4.81 -44.51 1.93
C ALA A 69 -3.56 -44.99 1.18
N THR A 70 -2.79 -44.09 0.55
CA THR A 70 -1.59 -44.46 -0.22
C THR A 70 -0.28 -44.14 0.48
N GLY A 71 -0.29 -43.26 1.49
CA GLY A 71 0.90 -42.76 2.16
C GLY A 71 1.72 -41.78 1.31
N GLU A 72 1.22 -41.39 0.14
CA GLU A 72 1.91 -40.45 -0.74
C GLU A 72 1.78 -39.02 -0.21
N GLU A 73 2.91 -38.31 -0.18
CA GLU A 73 2.94 -36.89 0.15
C GLU A 73 2.67 -36.06 -1.11
N SER A 74 1.70 -35.16 -1.03
CA SER A 74 1.41 -34.19 -2.09
C SER A 74 1.56 -32.76 -1.57
N GLU A 75 2.14 -31.88 -2.39
CA GLU A 75 2.23 -30.46 -2.05
C GLU A 75 0.93 -29.74 -2.43
N THR A 76 0.26 -29.18 -1.44
CA THR A 76 -0.97 -28.41 -1.61
C THR A 76 -0.68 -26.92 -1.44
N SER A 77 -1.24 -26.09 -2.31
CA SER A 77 -1.16 -24.63 -2.21
C SER A 77 -2.55 -24.02 -2.14
N ILE A 78 -2.87 -23.39 -1.00
CA ILE A 78 -4.19 -22.80 -0.74
C ILE A 78 -4.07 -21.27 -0.85
N PRO A 79 -4.73 -20.61 -1.82
CA PRO A 79 -4.75 -19.15 -1.92
C PRO A 79 -5.59 -18.54 -0.79
N PHE A 80 -5.15 -17.41 -0.26
CA PHE A 80 -5.89 -16.66 0.74
C PHE A 80 -5.85 -15.15 0.48
N LEU A 81 -6.84 -14.46 1.05
CA LEU A 81 -6.90 -13.00 1.11
C LEU A 81 -7.02 -12.57 2.57
N LYS A 82 -6.09 -11.73 3.04
CA LYS A 82 -6.07 -11.22 4.41
C LYS A 82 -6.25 -9.71 4.43
N GLY A 83 -7.22 -9.24 5.20
CA GLY A 83 -7.44 -7.82 5.46
C GLY A 83 -6.55 -7.29 6.58
N TYR A 84 -6.11 -6.04 6.45
CA TYR A 84 -5.42 -5.27 7.48
C TYR A 84 -6.04 -3.89 7.59
N THR A 85 -6.09 -3.36 8.81
CA THR A 85 -6.50 -1.97 9.06
C THR A 85 -5.27 -1.07 9.13
N VAL A 86 -5.29 0.01 8.35
CA VAL A 86 -4.26 1.04 8.31
C VAL A 86 -4.86 2.41 8.58
N PHE A 87 -4.04 3.33 9.07
CA PHE A 87 -4.39 4.70 9.39
C PHE A 87 -3.49 5.61 8.56
N ASN A 88 -4.05 6.67 8.00
CA ASN A 88 -3.25 7.71 7.38
C ASN A 88 -2.39 8.39 8.46
N ALA A 89 -1.18 8.82 8.12
CA ALA A 89 -0.29 9.49 9.08
C ALA A 89 -0.94 10.73 9.71
N GLU A 90 -1.83 11.44 9.00
CA GLU A 90 -2.60 12.55 9.55
C GLU A 90 -3.56 12.13 10.67
N GLN A 91 -3.90 10.85 10.84
CA GLN A 91 -4.72 10.33 11.95
C GLN A 91 -3.91 9.99 13.21
N VAL A 92 -2.58 10.06 13.12
CA VAL A 92 -1.65 9.63 14.16
C VAL A 92 -0.93 10.85 14.72
N GLU A 93 -0.84 10.93 16.05
CA GLU A 93 -0.06 11.94 16.76
C GLU A 93 1.27 11.37 17.25
N GLY A 94 2.33 12.17 17.14
CA GLY A 94 3.68 11.80 17.62
C GLY A 94 4.54 11.05 16.61
N LEU A 95 4.18 11.02 15.32
CA LEU A 95 5.07 10.48 14.29
C LEU A 95 6.23 11.43 13.99
N PRO A 96 7.36 10.93 13.45
CA PRO A 96 8.39 11.79 12.88
C PRO A 96 7.84 12.73 11.79
N GLU A 97 8.37 13.95 11.71
CA GLU A 97 7.84 15.01 10.83
C GLU A 97 7.77 14.60 9.35
N THR A 98 8.69 13.74 8.91
CA THR A 98 8.74 13.17 7.56
C THR A 98 7.43 12.47 7.15
N TYR A 99 6.65 11.94 8.09
CA TYR A 99 5.37 11.28 7.81
C TYR A 99 4.23 12.27 7.51
N TYR A 100 4.37 13.53 7.92
CA TYR A 100 3.39 14.59 7.63
C TYR A 100 3.76 15.41 6.40
N ALA A 101 4.88 15.07 5.73
CA ALA A 101 5.33 15.78 4.55
C ALA A 101 4.29 15.68 3.41
N ARG A 102 3.84 16.85 2.94
CA ARG A 102 2.93 16.95 1.80
C ARG A 102 3.73 16.77 0.50
N PRO A 103 3.20 16.02 -0.49
CA PRO A 103 3.81 16.01 -1.81
C PRO A 103 3.89 17.45 -2.36
N ALA A 104 5.03 17.82 -2.94
CA ALA A 104 5.17 19.09 -3.62
C ALA A 104 4.10 19.23 -4.72
N PRO A 105 3.57 20.45 -4.96
CA PRO A 105 2.73 20.71 -6.11
C PRO A 105 3.45 20.23 -7.38
N ARG A 106 2.71 19.59 -8.29
CA ARG A 106 3.29 19.24 -9.59
C ARG A 106 3.44 20.53 -10.40
N ASP A 107 4.61 20.73 -11.00
CA ASP A 107 4.79 21.77 -12.01
C ASP A 107 3.80 21.52 -13.15
N GLU A 108 2.95 22.51 -13.44
CA GLU A 108 1.89 22.42 -14.46
C GLU A 108 2.44 22.66 -15.88
N THR A 109 3.75 22.86 -16.03
CA THR A 109 4.39 23.03 -17.33
C THR A 109 4.40 21.70 -18.08
N ILE A 110 3.44 21.51 -18.98
CA ILE A 110 3.41 20.37 -19.90
C ILE A 110 4.47 20.60 -20.98
N THR A 111 5.73 20.28 -20.66
CA THR A 111 6.80 20.17 -21.65
C THR A 111 6.87 18.74 -22.19
N ARG A 112 7.17 18.58 -23.48
CA ARG A 112 7.42 17.25 -24.09
C ARG A 112 8.52 16.55 -23.30
N ILE A 113 8.19 15.40 -22.71
CA ILE A 113 9.10 14.65 -21.85
C ILE A 113 9.84 13.65 -22.74
N GLU A 114 11.03 13.99 -23.22
CA GLU A 114 11.87 13.09 -24.06
C GLU A 114 12.06 11.70 -23.41
N ARG A 115 12.09 11.64 -22.07
CA ARG A 115 12.15 10.40 -21.31
C ARG A 115 10.89 9.53 -21.48
N ALA A 116 9.72 10.13 -21.60
CA ALA A 116 8.48 9.40 -21.84
C ALA A 116 8.49 8.78 -23.24
N GLU A 117 8.94 9.51 -24.27
CA GLU A 117 9.03 8.99 -25.64
C GLU A 117 10.04 7.85 -25.75
N SER A 118 11.21 8.01 -25.12
CA SER A 118 12.22 6.96 -25.04
C SER A 118 11.70 5.70 -24.33
N PHE A 119 10.89 5.86 -23.27
CA PHE A 119 10.26 4.75 -22.57
C PHE A 119 9.22 4.04 -23.45
N PHE A 120 8.35 4.78 -24.12
CA PHE A 120 7.33 4.21 -25.00
C PHE A 120 7.93 3.54 -26.24
N ALA A 121 8.97 4.12 -26.86
CA ALA A 121 9.69 3.52 -27.98
C ALA A 121 10.40 2.19 -27.57
N ALA A 122 10.93 2.12 -26.35
CA ALA A 122 11.54 0.90 -25.82
C ALA A 122 10.53 -0.21 -25.46
N LEU A 123 9.25 0.14 -25.30
CA LEU A 123 8.18 -0.84 -25.06
C LEU A 123 7.75 -1.58 -26.34
N GLY A 124 8.26 -1.17 -27.52
CA GLY A 124 7.91 -1.78 -28.81
C GLY A 124 6.43 -1.67 -29.17
N ALA A 125 5.71 -0.74 -28.55
CA ALA A 125 4.35 -0.43 -28.90
C ALA A 125 4.35 0.38 -30.22
N ASP A 126 3.49 0.00 -31.16
CA ASP A 126 3.21 0.85 -32.33
C ASP A 126 2.38 2.04 -31.83
N ILE A 127 2.87 3.27 -32.02
CA ILE A 127 2.31 4.52 -31.48
C ILE A 127 1.91 5.45 -32.62
#